data_AF-A0A3M1MWX0-F1
#
_entry.id   AF-A0A3M1MWX0-F1
#
_cell.length_a   1.000
_cell.length_b   1.000
_cell.length_c   1.000
_cell.angle_alpha   90.00
_cell.angle_beta   90.00
_cell.angle_gamma   90.00
#
_symmetry.space_group_name_H-M   'P 1'
#
loop_
_entity.id
_entity.type
_entity.pdbx_description
1 polymer ?
#
loop_
_entity_poly.entity_id
_entity_poly.type
_entity_poly.pdbx_seq_one_letter_code
_entity_poly.pdbx_strand_id
1 'polypeptide(L)' 'MPLSGVDAQGNPQGIFVDVLQEIAAQENWQLTWQHCDFSACLDLLESGEIDLLGVIAYSATRAQRFDFSHEPVITNWG' A
#
# COMPACT_ATOMS: atom_id res chain seq x y z
N MET A 1 8.14 -8.05 12.41
CA MET A 1 7.47 -6.81 11.98
C MET A 1 6.66 -7.12 10.74
N PRO A 2 5.35 -6.81 10.69
CA PRO A 2 4.53 -7.05 9.50
C PRO A 2 4.94 -6.09 8.36
N LEU A 3 4.66 -6.47 7.12
CA LEU A 3 4.85 -5.59 5.96
C LEU A 3 3.79 -4.48 5.94
N SER A 4 2.53 -4.87 6.16
CA SER A 4 1.39 -4.01 6.50
C SER A 4 0.40 -4.83 7.33
N GLY A 5 -0.41 -4.17 8.12
CA GLY A 5 -1.46 -4.80 8.92
C GLY A 5 -2.16 -3.79 9.82
N VAL A 6 -3.03 -4.30 10.69
CA VAL A 6 -3.71 -3.51 11.72
C VAL A 6 -3.30 -4.03 13.11
N ASP A 7 -3.17 -3.13 14.08
CA ASP A 7 -2.93 -3.48 15.48
C ASP A 7 -4.24 -3.87 16.20
N ALA A 8 -4.16 -4.19 17.50
CA ALA A 8 -5.31 -4.58 18.31
C ALA A 8 -6.31 -3.43 18.54
N GLN A 9 -5.91 -2.19 18.30
CA GLN A 9 -6.71 -0.97 18.42
C GLN A 9 -7.31 -0.55 17.07
N GLY A 10 -6.97 -1.25 15.97
CA GLY A 10 -7.41 -0.96 14.62
C GLY A 10 -6.56 0.06 13.87
N ASN A 11 -5.40 0.46 14.40
CA ASN A 11 -4.50 1.38 13.71
C ASN A 11 -3.65 0.62 12.68
N PRO A 12 -3.31 1.25 11.55
CA PRO A 12 -2.38 0.68 10.59
C PRO A 12 -0.98 0.55 11.21
N GLN A 13 -0.30 -0.56 10.93
CA GLN A 13 1.07 -0.83 11.39
C GLN A 13 1.88 -1.59 10.34
N GLY A 14 3.22 -1.52 10.45
CA GLY A 14 4.17 -2.25 9.61
C GLY A 14 5.03 -1.33 8.76
N ILE A 15 6.08 -1.89 8.16
CA ILE A 15 7.12 -1.07 7.51
C ILE A 15 6.60 -0.21 6.36
N PHE A 16 5.61 -0.69 5.59
CA PHE A 16 5.01 0.11 4.53
C PHE A 16 4.24 1.31 5.09
N VAL A 17 3.58 1.12 6.24
CA VAL A 17 2.86 2.20 6.95
C VAL A 17 3.85 3.26 7.42
N ASP A 18 4.95 2.83 8.04
CA ASP A 18 5.99 3.73 8.54
C ASP A 18 6.61 4.57 7.41
N VAL A 19 6.94 3.92 6.28
CA VAL A 19 7.50 4.60 5.10
C VAL A 19 6.49 5.58 4.50
N LEU A 20 5.22 5.19 4.36
CA LEU A 20 4.21 6.06 3.77
C LEU A 20 3.89 7.26 4.68
N GLN A 21 3.92 7.07 5.99
CA GLN A 21 3.76 8.17 6.96
C GLN A 21 4.90 9.19 6.84
N GLU A 22 6.14 8.73 6.69
CA GLU A 22 7.29 9.62 6.50
C GLU A 22 7.18 10.40 5.16
N ILE A 23 6.80 9.73 4.07
CA ILE A 23 6.55 10.39 2.77
C ILE A 23 5.43 11.44 2.93
N ALA A 24 4.33 11.08 3.57
CA ALA A 24 3.21 12.00 3.79
C ALA A 24 3.60 13.23 4.61
N ALA A 25 4.47 13.06 5.61
CA ALA A 25 4.98 14.18 6.40
C ALA A 25 5.85 15.13 5.55
N GLN A 26 6.68 14.59 4.64
CA GLN A 26 7.53 15.39 3.76
C GLN A 26 6.73 16.10 2.66
N GLU A 27 5.73 15.41 2.11
CA GLU A 27 4.91 15.87 0.98
C GLU A 27 3.61 16.59 1.42
N ASN A 28 3.40 16.78 2.73
CA ASN A 28 2.19 17.33 3.33
C ASN A 28 0.89 16.60 2.92
N TRP A 29 0.92 15.28 2.81
CA TRP A 29 -0.27 14.47 2.54
C TRP A 29 -1.08 14.21 3.81
N GLN A 30 -2.40 14.15 3.66
CA GLN A 30 -3.30 13.65 4.70
C GLN A 30 -3.66 12.21 4.36
N LEU A 31 -3.16 11.26 5.15
CA LEU A 31 -3.41 9.85 4.93
C LEU A 31 -4.75 9.42 5.55
N THR A 32 -5.56 8.74 4.75
CA THR A 32 -6.71 7.95 5.21
C THR A 32 -6.46 6.49 4.88
N TRP A 33 -6.70 5.60 5.83
CA TRP A 33 -6.41 4.18 5.70
C TRP A 33 -7.68 3.38 5.47
N GLN A 34 -7.70 2.60 4.40
CA GLN A 34 -8.79 1.67 4.09
C GLN A 34 -8.33 0.23 4.33
N HIS A 35 -9.01 -0.50 5.20
CA HIS A 35 -8.81 -1.93 5.37
C HIS A 35 -9.68 -2.70 4.37
N CYS A 36 -9.08 -3.63 3.64
CA CYS A 36 -9.77 -4.47 2.67
C CYS A 36 -9.01 -5.78 2.47
N ASP A 37 -9.71 -6.81 2.01
CA ASP A 37 -9.08 -8.01 1.48
C ASP A 37 -8.37 -7.67 0.16
N PHE A 38 -7.31 -8.42 -0.15
CA PHE A 38 -6.44 -8.11 -1.29
C PHE A 38 -7.18 -7.92 -2.62
N SER A 39 -8.15 -8.77 -2.95
CA SER A 39 -8.94 -8.62 -4.18
C SER A 39 -9.82 -7.37 -4.14
N ALA A 40 -10.46 -7.09 -3.00
CA ALA A 40 -11.28 -5.89 -2.84
C ALA A 40 -10.42 -4.61 -2.94
N CYS A 41 -9.20 -4.62 -2.40
CA CYS A 41 -8.29 -3.48 -2.54
C CYS A 41 -7.89 -3.23 -4.00
N LEU A 42 -7.73 -4.28 -4.82
CA LEU A 42 -7.46 -4.13 -6.25
C LEU A 42 -8.64 -3.48 -6.98
N ASP A 43 -9.86 -3.90 -6.64
CA ASP A 43 -11.08 -3.33 -7.24
C ASP A 43 -11.25 -1.86 -6.84
N LEU A 44 -10.99 -1.50 -5.57
CA LEU A 44 -11.01 -0.12 -5.07
C LEU A 44 -9.93 0.75 -5.72
N LEU A 45 -8.74 0.20 -5.98
CA LEU A 45 -7.68 0.91 -6.67
C LEU A 45 -8.07 1.18 -8.13
N GLU A 46 -8.69 0.21 -8.80
CA GLU A 46 -9.16 0.36 -10.18
C GLU A 46 -10.34 1.33 -10.31
N SER A 47 -11.22 1.41 -9.31
CA SER A 47 -12.31 2.38 -9.28
C SER A 47 -11.88 3.79 -8.88
N GLY A 48 -10.67 3.95 -8.31
CA GLY A 48 -10.16 5.21 -7.78
C GLY A 48 -10.70 5.58 -6.40
N GLU A 49 -11.26 4.62 -5.66
CA GLU A 49 -11.69 4.80 -4.27
C GLU A 49 -10.51 4.80 -3.29
N ILE A 50 -9.39 4.18 -3.67
CA ILE A 50 -8.10 4.34 -3.01
C ILE A 50 -7.06 4.80 -4.02
N ASP A 51 -6.17 5.69 -3.60
CA ASP A 51 -5.12 6.23 -4.47
C ASP A 51 -3.87 5.33 -4.51
N LEU A 52 -3.63 4.56 -3.45
CA LEU A 52 -2.42 3.76 -3.26
C LEU A 52 -2.76 2.39 -2.65
N LEU A 53 -2.14 1.34 -3.20
CA LEU A 53 -2.15 0.00 -2.62
C LEU A 53 -0.72 -0.47 -2.33
N GLY A 54 -0.44 -0.66 -1.04
CA GLY A 54 0.85 -1.17 -0.57
C GLY A 54 0.99 -2.68 -0.65
N VAL A 55 2.22 -3.15 -0.46
CA VAL A 55 2.57 -4.57 -0.25
C VAL A 55 2.03 -5.49 -1.35
N ILE A 56 2.23 -5.07 -2.60
CA ILE A 56 1.84 -5.83 -3.78
C ILE A 56 3.06 -6.22 -4.61
N ALA A 57 3.11 -7.49 -5.02
CA ALA A 57 4.13 -7.95 -5.95
C ALA A 57 3.84 -7.48 -7.38
N TYR A 58 4.89 -7.05 -8.07
CA TYR A 58 4.85 -6.74 -9.49
C TYR A 58 4.39 -7.95 -10.31
N SER A 59 3.54 -7.70 -11.31
CA SER A 59 3.30 -8.64 -12.39
C SER A 59 3.03 -7.88 -13.68
N ALA A 60 3.41 -8.47 -14.82
CA ALA A 60 3.19 -7.86 -16.13
C ALA A 60 1.71 -7.53 -16.38
N THR A 61 0.79 -8.40 -15.93
CA THR A 61 -0.66 -8.18 -16.06
C THR A 61 -1.16 -7.01 -15.21
N ARG A 62 -0.64 -6.83 -13.99
CA ARG A 62 -1.02 -5.68 -13.15
C ARG A 62 -0.40 -4.39 -13.64
N ALA A 63 0.80 -4.43 -14.17
CA ALA A 63 1.48 -3.27 -14.76
C ALA A 63 0.79 -2.72 -16.03
N GLN A 64 -0.13 -3.48 -16.64
CA GLN A 64 -1.00 -2.99 -17.71
C GLN A 64 -2.18 -2.16 -17.19
N ARG A 65 -2.50 -2.28 -15.89
CA ARG A 65 -3.68 -1.68 -15.25
C ARG A 65 -3.32 -0.62 -14.21
N PHE A 66 -2.15 -0.74 -13.58
CA PHE A 66 -1.71 0.09 -12.48
C PHE A 66 -0.25 0.53 -12.65
N ASP A 67 0.05 1.69 -12.13
CA ASP A 67 1.42 2.16 -11.97
C ASP A 67 2.04 1.60 -10.69
N PHE A 68 3.33 1.28 -10.76
CA PHE A 68 4.14 0.82 -9.63
C PHE A 68 5.19 1.86 -9.29
N SER A 69 5.60 1.93 -8.02
CA SER A 69 6.75 2.74 -7.64
C SER A 69 8.01 2.29 -8.37
N HIS A 70 8.89 3.24 -8.68
CA HIS A 70 10.17 2.92 -9.33
C HIS A 70 11.05 2.03 -8.46
N GLU A 71 11.07 2.31 -7.16
CA GLU A 71 11.83 1.54 -6.18
C GLU A 71 10.87 0.72 -5.30
N PRO A 72 11.15 -0.58 -5.09
CA PRO A 72 10.42 -1.39 -4.12
C PRO A 72 10.83 -1.00 -2.69
N VAL A 73 9.84 -0.87 -1.79
CA VAL A 73 10.10 -0.63 -0.35
C VAL A 73 10.85 -1.80 0.29
N ILE A 74 10.46 -3.04 -0.06
CA ILE A 74 11.16 -4.27 0.30
C ILE A 74 11.13 -5.20 -0.90
N THR A 75 12.26 -5.84 -1.20
CA THR A 75 12.31 -7.01 -2.07
C THR A 75 12.37 -8.26 -1.21
N ASN A 76 11.31 -9.05 -1.24
CA ASN A 76 11.26 -10.37 -0.64
C ASN A 76 11.33 -11.40 -1.77
N TRP A 77 12.49 -12.03 -1.91
CA TRP A 77 12.67 -13.22 -2.75
C TRP A 77 12.58 -14.42 -1.80
N GLY A 78 11.40 -15.02 -1.70
CA GLY A 78 11.26 -16.30 -0.99
C GLY A 78 12.15 -17.37 -1.60
#